data_AF-A0A0B4E1L6-F1
#
_entry.id   AF-A0A0B4E1L6-F1
#
_cell.length_a   1.000
_cell.length_b   1.000
_cell.length_c   1.000
_cell.angle_alpha   90.00
_cell.angle_beta   90.00
_cell.angle_gamma   90.00
#
_symmetry.space_group_name_H-M   'P 1'
#
loop_
_entity.id
_entity.type
_entity.pdbx_description
1 polymer ?
#
loop_
_entity_poly.entity_id
_entity_poly.type
_entity_poly.pdbx_seq_one_letter_code
_entity_poly.pdbx_strand_id
1 'polypeptide(L)'
;MEASSYPAWAQRLIQDCSESKRRVVEHELYQRMRDNTLSAKTMRHYLIGGWPVVEQFALYMAQNLTKTKFARHPGEDMARRWLMRNIRVELNHADYWVHWARAHGVSLE
;
A
#
# COMPACT_ATOMS: atom_id res chain seq x y z
N MET A 1 -10.59 10.74 11.04
CA MET A 1 -10.94 9.52 10.27
C MET A 1 -11.46 8.50 11.28
N GLU A 2 -12.77 8.39 11.47
CA GLU A 2 -13.39 7.57 12.53
C GLU A 2 -14.31 6.49 11.95
N ALA A 3 -14.32 5.30 12.57
CA ALA A 3 -15.18 4.18 12.13
C ALA A 3 -16.68 4.45 12.35
N SER A 4 -17.00 5.25 13.37
CA SER A 4 -18.36 5.67 13.74
C SER A 4 -19.10 6.44 12.64
N SER A 5 -18.37 7.04 11.69
CA SER A 5 -18.95 7.77 10.56
C SER A 5 -19.51 6.87 9.45
N TYR A 6 -19.38 5.53 9.56
CA TYR A 6 -19.79 4.56 8.56
C TYR A 6 -20.91 3.63 9.09
N PRO A 7 -21.70 2.98 8.21
CA PRO A 7 -22.73 2.04 8.62
C PRO A 7 -22.21 0.89 9.49
N ALA A 8 -23.09 0.32 10.32
CA ALA A 8 -22.75 -0.74 11.26
C ALA A 8 -22.08 -1.97 10.59
N TRP A 9 -22.49 -2.34 9.38
CA TRP A 9 -21.87 -3.45 8.65
C TRP A 9 -20.40 -3.18 8.30
N ALA A 10 -20.05 -1.93 8.01
CA ALA A 10 -18.67 -1.54 7.69
C ALA A 10 -17.82 -1.53 8.96
N GLN A 11 -18.38 -1.09 10.09
CA GLN A 11 -17.72 -1.18 11.40
C GLN A 11 -17.45 -2.64 11.79
N ARG A 12 -18.42 -3.53 11.54
CA ARG A 12 -18.25 -4.97 11.76
C ARG A 12 -17.17 -5.56 10.87
N LEU A 13 -17.12 -5.19 9.58
CA LEU A 13 -16.02 -5.60 8.69
C LEU A 13 -14.64 -5.20 9.22
N ILE A 14 -14.50 -4.00 9.78
CA ILE A 14 -13.25 -3.56 10.42
C ILE A 14 -12.88 -4.47 11.61
N GLN A 15 -13.87 -4.82 12.44
CA GLN A 15 -13.67 -5.71 13.59
C GLN A 15 -13.30 -7.14 13.15
N ASP A 16 -14.01 -7.69 12.17
CA ASP A 16 -13.78 -9.03 11.64
C ASP A 16 -12.38 -9.17 11.01
N CYS A 17 -11.85 -8.09 10.41
CA CYS A 17 -10.50 -8.06 9.86
C CYS A 17 -9.40 -7.66 10.86
N SER A 18 -9.76 -7.28 12.10
CA SER A 18 -8.84 -6.61 13.04
C SER A 18 -7.60 -7.44 13.37
N GLU A 19 -7.77 -8.71 13.73
CA GLU A 19 -6.65 -9.60 14.08
C GLU A 19 -5.75 -9.89 12.88
N SER A 20 -6.34 -10.09 11.70
CA SER A 20 -5.59 -10.31 10.46
C SER A 20 -4.71 -9.10 10.11
N LYS A 21 -5.22 -7.87 10.32
CA LYS A 21 -4.42 -6.65 10.18
C LYS A 21 -3.37 -6.55 11.28
N ARG A 22 -3.75 -6.79 12.54
CA ARG A 22 -2.91 -6.63 13.74
C ARG A 22 -1.61 -7.41 13.61
N ARG A 23 -1.69 -8.71 13.29
CA ARG A 23 -0.50 -9.57 13.16
C ARG A 23 0.45 -9.16 12.04
N VAL A 24 0.00 -8.37 11.06
CA VAL A 24 0.86 -7.79 10.01
C VAL A 24 1.52 -6.52 10.54
N VAL A 25 0.74 -5.55 11.02
CA VAL A 25 1.27 -4.23 11.43
C VAL A 25 2.08 -4.29 12.72
N GLU A 26 1.88 -5.30 13.57
CA GLU A 26 2.64 -5.54 14.81
C GLU A 26 3.71 -6.63 14.65
N HIS A 27 3.94 -7.12 13.42
CA HIS A 27 4.89 -8.20 13.16
C HIS A 27 6.30 -7.85 13.66
N GLU A 28 6.99 -8.82 14.28
CA GLU A 28 8.33 -8.66 14.88
C GLU A 28 9.34 -8.08 13.88
N LEU A 29 9.21 -8.43 12.60
CA LEU A 29 10.03 -7.87 11.51
C LEU A 29 10.09 -6.34 11.55
N TYR A 30 8.96 -5.66 11.74
CA TYR A 30 8.91 -4.20 11.77
C TYR A 30 9.49 -3.62 13.07
N GLN A 31 9.32 -4.33 14.19
CA GLN A 31 9.96 -3.95 15.47
C GLN A 31 11.48 -4.01 15.34
N ARG A 32 12.01 -5.07 14.73
CA ARG A 32 13.44 -5.25 14.49
C ARG A 32 13.99 -4.29 13.45
N MET A 33 13.21 -3.95 12.42
CA MET A 33 13.56 -2.91 11.45
C MET A 33 13.67 -1.53 12.12
N ARG A 34 12.70 -1.17 12.97
CA ARG A 34 12.72 0.06 13.78
C ARG A 34 13.98 0.14 14.65
N ASP A 35 14.33 -0.96 15.30
CA ASP A 35 15.46 -1.01 16.25
C ASP A 35 16.82 -1.23 15.57
N ASN A 36 16.87 -1.25 14.23
CA ASN A 36 18.06 -1.53 13.43
C ASN A 36 18.75 -2.87 13.80
N THR A 37 17.96 -3.89 14.15
CA THR A 37 18.42 -5.25 14.53
C THR A 37 18.07 -6.31 13.48
N LEU A 38 17.55 -5.89 12.33
CA LEU A 38 17.22 -6.75 11.21
C LEU A 38 18.49 -7.08 10.41
N SER A 39 18.71 -8.36 10.09
CA SER A 39 19.93 -8.76 9.37
C SER A 39 19.99 -8.15 7.97
N ALA A 40 21.19 -7.83 7.47
CA ALA A 40 21.36 -7.32 6.11
C ALA A 40 20.74 -8.24 5.04
N LYS A 41 20.82 -9.56 5.22
CA LYS A 41 20.18 -10.56 4.34
C LYS A 41 18.66 -10.41 4.33
N THR A 42 18.05 -10.29 5.50
CA THR A 42 16.60 -10.11 5.61
C THR A 42 16.16 -8.77 5.01
N MET A 43 16.95 -7.70 5.22
CA MET A 43 16.63 -6.37 4.68
C MET A 43 16.65 -6.39 3.15
N ARG A 44 17.65 -7.05 2.56
CA ARG A 44 17.72 -7.28 1.11
C ARG A 44 16.47 -8.01 0.59
N HIS A 45 16.05 -9.10 1.24
CA HIS A 45 14.84 -9.81 0.83
C HIS A 45 13.58 -8.95 0.93
N TYR A 46 13.45 -8.13 1.98
CA TYR A 46 12.31 -7.22 2.14
C TYR A 46 12.22 -6.20 1.00
N LEU A 47 13.34 -5.56 0.67
CA LEU A 47 13.40 -4.53 -0.38
C LEU A 47 13.19 -5.10 -1.79
N ILE A 48 13.77 -6.26 -2.09
CA ILE A 48 13.59 -6.94 -3.37
C ILE A 48 12.16 -7.51 -3.48
N GLY A 49 11.68 -8.16 -2.43
CA GLY A 49 10.37 -8.81 -2.44
C GLY A 49 9.19 -7.83 -2.48
N GLY A 50 9.34 -6.65 -1.87
CA GLY A 50 8.31 -5.60 -1.90
C GLY A 50 8.29 -4.79 -3.21
N TRP A 51 9.38 -4.81 -3.99
CA TRP A 51 9.53 -3.98 -5.17
C TRP A 51 8.40 -4.12 -6.21
N PRO A 52 7.98 -5.34 -6.62
CA PRO A 52 6.94 -5.48 -7.65
C PRO A 52 5.61 -4.85 -7.24
N VAL A 53 5.27 -4.86 -5.95
CA VAL A 53 4.02 -4.26 -5.47
C VAL A 53 4.09 -2.73 -5.50
N VAL A 54 5.24 -2.17 -5.13
CA VAL A 54 5.47 -0.72 -5.10
C VAL A 54 5.51 -0.16 -6.52
N GLU A 55 6.24 -0.81 -7.42
CA GLU A 55 6.34 -0.43 -8.83
C GLU A 55 4.97 -0.46 -9.52
N GLN A 56 4.17 -1.50 -9.26
CA GLN A 56 2.89 -1.69 -9.96
C GLN A 56 1.68 -1.09 -9.23
N PHE A 57 1.87 -0.39 -8.10
CA PHE A 57 0.74 0.08 -7.30
C PHE A 57 -0.19 1.02 -8.08
N ALA A 58 0.39 1.93 -8.87
CA ALA A 58 -0.35 2.81 -9.77
C ALA A 58 -1.03 2.05 -10.91
N LEU A 59 -0.47 0.92 -11.35
CA LEU A 59 -1.05 0.07 -12.39
C LEU A 59 -2.29 -0.67 -11.87
N TYR A 60 -2.29 -1.13 -10.62
CA TYR A 60 -3.49 -1.70 -9.98
C TYR A 60 -4.62 -0.67 -9.89
N MET A 61 -4.30 0.59 -9.56
CA MET A 61 -5.27 1.69 -9.59
C MET A 61 -5.79 1.98 -11.00
N ALA A 62 -4.90 1.99 -12.00
CA ALA A 62 -5.27 2.19 -13.40
C ALA A 62 -6.21 1.07 -13.91
N GLN A 63 -5.94 -0.20 -13.57
CA GLN A 63 -6.81 -1.32 -13.90
C GLN A 63 -8.20 -1.24 -13.26
N ASN A 64 -8.33 -0.62 -12.09
CA ASN A 64 -9.65 -0.34 -11.50
C ASN A 64 -10.33 0.87 -12.15
N LEU A 65 -9.56 1.87 -12.58
CA LEU A 65 -10.09 3.04 -13.29
C LEU A 65 -10.77 2.65 -14.61
N THR A 66 -10.24 1.66 -15.34
CA THR A 66 -10.85 1.14 -16.59
C THR A 66 -12.21 0.48 -16.37
N LYS A 67 -12.53 0.06 -15.14
CA LYS A 67 -13.84 -0.50 -14.78
C LYS A 67 -14.92 0.57 -14.59
N THR A 68 -14.51 1.86 -14.50
CA THR A 68 -15.42 2.98 -14.21
C THR A 68 -16.12 3.54 -15.44
N LYS A 69 -17.39 3.91 -15.32
CA LYS A 69 -18.22 4.63 -16.27
C LYS A 69 -18.77 5.90 -15.61
N PHE A 70 -18.68 7.01 -16.34
CA PHE A 70 -19.16 8.31 -15.88
C PHE A 70 -20.67 8.29 -15.60
N ALA A 71 -21.07 8.87 -14.48
CA ALA A 71 -22.48 9.05 -14.07
C ALA A 71 -23.32 7.77 -13.97
N ARG A 72 -22.70 6.59 -13.90
CA ARG A 72 -23.42 5.31 -13.72
C ARG A 72 -23.88 5.11 -12.26
N HIS A 73 -23.07 5.53 -11.30
CA HIS A 73 -23.39 5.46 -9.86
C HIS A 73 -22.55 6.48 -9.08
N PRO A 74 -23.08 7.15 -8.03
CA PRO A 74 -22.33 8.17 -7.28
C PRO A 74 -21.00 7.67 -6.69
N GLY A 75 -21.00 6.44 -6.17
CA GLY A 75 -19.78 5.81 -5.65
C GLY A 75 -18.73 5.55 -6.74
N GLU A 76 -19.16 5.36 -7.99
CA GLU A 76 -18.28 5.10 -9.11
C GLU A 76 -17.61 6.38 -9.62
N ASP A 77 -18.34 7.51 -9.65
CA ASP A 77 -17.75 8.81 -9.96
C ASP A 77 -16.78 9.26 -8.87
N MET A 78 -17.08 8.94 -7.61
CA MET A 78 -16.14 9.16 -6.50
C MET A 78 -14.87 8.33 -6.68
N ALA A 79 -14.99 7.04 -6.99
CA ALA A 79 -13.84 6.17 -7.26
C ALA A 79 -13.01 6.67 -8.45
N ARG A 80 -13.65 7.00 -9.58
CA ARG A 80 -12.99 7.54 -10.77
C ARG A 80 -12.14 8.76 -10.46
N ARG A 81 -12.73 9.78 -9.82
CA ARG A 81 -12.02 11.03 -9.48
C ARG A 81 -10.90 10.79 -8.48
N TRP A 82 -11.13 9.94 -7.48
CA TRP A 82 -10.13 9.61 -6.47
C TRP A 82 -8.94 8.87 -7.10
N LEU A 83 -9.18 7.86 -7.94
CA LEU A 83 -8.14 7.09 -8.63
C LEU A 83 -7.31 7.97 -9.57
N MET A 84 -7.95 8.82 -10.38
CA MET A 84 -7.23 9.74 -11.27
C MET A 84 -6.28 10.67 -10.51
N ARG A 85 -6.66 11.12 -9.31
CA ARG A 85 -5.81 11.96 -8.46
C ARG A 85 -4.69 11.16 -7.78
N ASN A 86 -4.99 9.98 -7.25
CA ASN A 86 -4.02 9.19 -6.47
C ASN A 86 -3.01 8.45 -7.35
N ILE A 87 -3.33 8.13 -8.61
CA ILE A 87 -2.31 7.67 -9.58
C ILE A 87 -1.18 8.70 -9.70
N ARG A 88 -1.50 10.00 -9.68
CA ARG A 88 -0.49 11.06 -9.69
C ARG A 88 0.30 11.15 -8.38
N VAL A 89 -0.28 10.78 -7.23
CA VAL A 89 0.43 10.77 -5.94
C VAL A 89 1.61 9.81 -5.98
N GLU A 90 1.44 8.64 -6.61
CA GLU A 90 2.47 7.59 -6.67
C GLU A 90 3.67 7.90 -7.59
N LEU A 91 3.66 9.05 -8.30
CA LEU A 91 4.60 9.35 -9.39
C LEU A 91 6.07 9.07 -9.05
N ASN A 92 6.49 9.39 -7.83
CA ASN A 92 7.89 9.25 -7.40
C ASN A 92 8.11 8.17 -6.33
N HIS A 93 7.08 7.43 -5.94
CA HIS A 93 7.20 6.45 -4.87
C HIS A 93 8.08 5.25 -5.26
N ALA A 94 8.06 4.85 -6.53
CA ALA A 94 8.97 3.82 -7.04
C ALA A 94 10.44 4.28 -6.94
N ASP A 95 10.74 5.52 -7.34
CA ASP A 95 12.09 6.10 -7.21
C ASP A 95 12.55 6.15 -5.75
N TYR A 96 11.66 6.53 -4.83
CA TYR A 96 11.96 6.57 -3.41
C TYR A 96 12.27 5.18 -2.84
N TRP A 97 11.58 4.15 -3.31
CA TRP A 97 11.90 2.77 -2.96
C TRP A 97 13.28 2.34 -3.47
N VAL A 98 13.64 2.70 -4.70
CA VAL A 98 14.99 2.46 -5.25
C VAL A 98 16.06 3.17 -4.42
N HIS A 99 15.83 4.42 -4.01
CA HIS A 99 16.76 5.14 -3.13
C HIS A 99 16.90 4.48 -1.76
N TRP A 100 15.80 4.02 -1.16
CA TRP A 100 15.84 3.28 0.10
C TRP A 100 16.60 1.96 -0.06
N ALA A 101 16.33 1.22 -1.13
CA ALA A 101 17.03 -0.02 -1.44
C ALA A 101 18.54 0.21 -1.59
N ARG A 102 18.92 1.28 -2.29
CA ARG A 102 20.33 1.66 -2.50
C ARG A 102 21.05 1.99 -1.20
N ALA A 103 20.37 2.62 -0.23
CA ALA A 103 20.94 2.91 1.09
C ALA A 103 21.31 1.64 1.88
N HIS A 104 20.72 0.48 1.53
CA HIS A 104 21.06 -0.83 2.09
C HIS A 104 21.91 -1.69 1.15
N GLY A 105 22.54 -1.09 0.13
CA GLY A 105 23.41 -1.81 -0.81
C GLY A 105 22.66 -2.72 -1.80
N VAL A 106 21.35 -2.51 -1.99
CA VAL A 106 20.55 -3.19 -3.01
C VAL A 106 20.53 -2.32 -4.27
N SER A 107 21.04 -2.85 -5.38
CA SER A 107 21.05 -2.19 -6.69
C SER A 107 19.70 -2.29 -7.40
N LEU A 108 19.55 -1.50 -8.48
CA LEU A 108 18.41 -1.59 -9.38
C LEU A 108 18.46 -2.85 -10.27
N GLU A 109 19.67 -3.28 -10.65
CA GLU A 109 19.94 -4.61 -11.23
C GLU A 109 19.84 -5.70 -10.16
#